data_AF-A0A2K3K1P8-F1
#
_entry.id   AF-A0A2K3K1P8-F1
#
_cell.length_a   1.000
_cell.length_b   1.000
_cell.length_c   1.000
_cell.angle_alpha   90.00
_cell.angle_beta   90.00
_cell.angle_gamma   90.00
#
_symmetry.space_group_name_H-M   'P 1'
#
loop_
_entity.id
_entity.type
_entity.pdbx_description
1 polymer ?
#
loop_
_entity_poly.entity_id
_entity_poly.type
_entity_poly.pdbx_seq_one_letter_code
_entity_poly.pdbx_strand_id
1 'polypeptide(L)' 'GQANLLKSSILVVGAGGLGAPALLYFAAAGVGKLGIVDHDKVELNNMHRQV' A
#
# COMPACT_ATOMS: atom_id res chain seq x y z
N GLY A 1 -13.05 -6.11 16.13
CA GLY A 1 -12.41 -5.27 15.09
C GLY A 1 -11.19 -5.97 14.51
N GLN A 2 -10.08 -6.03 15.27
CA GLN A 2 -8.78 -6.49 14.77
C GLN A 2 -8.79 -7.87 14.10
N ALA A 3 -9.47 -8.85 14.68
CA ALA A 3 -9.59 -10.19 14.10
C ALA A 3 -10.23 -10.20 12.70
N ASN A 4 -11.06 -9.21 12.37
CA ASN A 4 -11.64 -9.08 11.04
C ASN A 4 -10.66 -8.40 10.06
N LEU A 5 -9.87 -7.42 10.51
CA LEU A 5 -8.81 -6.78 9.70
C LEU A 5 -7.69 -7.77 9.38
N LEU A 6 -7.30 -8.62 10.34
CA LEU A 6 -6.33 -9.69 10.11
C LEU A 6 -6.81 -10.74 9.10
N LYS A 7 -8.11 -10.85 8.86
CA LYS A 7 -8.70 -11.73 7.84
C LYS A 7 -8.99 -11.01 6.53
N SER A 8 -8.86 -9.68 6.49
CA SER A 8 -9.15 -8.90 5.29
C SER A 8 -7.98 -8.96 4.31
N SER A 9 -8.32 -8.70 3.04
CA SER A 9 -7.36 -8.61 1.94
C SER A 9 -7.65 -7.35 1.15
N ILE A 10 -6.63 -6.58 0.84
CA ILE A 10 -6.73 -5.35 0.04
C ILE A 10 -5.79 -5.47 -1.16
N LEU A 11 -6.28 -5.06 -2.34
CA LEU A 11 -5.46 -4.86 -3.53
C LEU A 11 -5.34 -3.36 -3.79
N VAL A 12 -4.13 -2.85 -3.83
CA VAL A 12 -3.83 -1.46 -4.19
C VAL A 12 -3.29 -1.45 -5.62
N VAL A 13 -3.93 -0.68 -6.50
CA VAL A 13 -3.51 -0.50 -7.89
C VAL A 13 -2.92 0.91 -8.02
N GLY A 14 -1.62 0.96 -8.32
CA GLY A 14 -0.77 2.15 -8.25
C GLY A 14 -0.16 2.33 -6.85
N ALA A 15 1.16 2.20 -6.75
CA ALA A 15 1.98 2.48 -5.57
C ALA A 15 2.68 3.85 -5.67
N GLY A 16 2.16 4.74 -6.51
CA GLY A 16 2.60 6.13 -6.60
C GLY A 16 2.22 6.98 -5.37
N GLY A 17 2.15 8.30 -5.52
CA GLY A 17 2.07 9.24 -4.38
C GLY A 17 0.86 9.09 -3.43
N LEU A 18 -0.17 8.33 -3.81
CA LEU A 18 -1.31 8.00 -2.94
C LEU A 18 -1.26 6.54 -2.45
N GLY A 19 -0.80 5.62 -3.30
CA GLY A 19 -0.72 4.20 -2.97
C GLY A 19 0.34 3.90 -1.92
N ALA A 20 1.52 4.52 -2.03
CA ALA A 20 2.61 4.36 -1.06
C ALA A 20 2.18 4.71 0.38
N PRO A 21 1.65 5.92 0.68
CA PRO A 21 1.21 6.22 2.04
C PRO A 21 0.01 5.38 2.48
N ALA A 22 -0.93 5.05 1.59
CA ALA A 22 -2.07 4.21 1.93
C ALA A 22 -1.65 2.81 2.39
N LEU A 23 -0.64 2.21 1.73
CA LEU A 23 -0.09 0.90 2.09
C LEU A 23 0.52 0.91 3.50
N LEU A 24 1.22 1.98 3.89
CA LEU A 24 1.74 2.14 5.25
C LEU A 24 0.61 2.12 6.28
N TYR A 25 -0.48 2.84 6.01
CA TYR A 25 -1.64 2.85 6.93
C TYR A 25 -2.36 1.50 6.99
N PHE A 26 -2.53 0.80 5.87
CA PHE A 26 -3.17 -0.51 5.87
C PHE A 26 -2.34 -1.57 6.61
N ALA A 27 -1.01 -1.53 6.45
CA ALA A 27 -0.10 -2.38 7.20
C ALA A 27 -0.16 -2.06 8.71
N ALA A 28 -0.09 -0.79 9.08
CA ALA A 28 -0.16 -0.36 10.49
C ALA A 28 -1.51 -0.68 11.14
N ALA A 29 -2.61 -0.63 10.37
CA ALA A 29 -3.94 -1.04 10.82
C ALA A 29 -4.08 -2.56 11.02
N GLY A 30 -3.11 -3.35 10.55
CA GLY A 30 -3.09 -4.81 10.70
C GLY A 30 -4.00 -5.54 9.71
N VAL A 31 -4.07 -5.05 8.47
CA VAL A 31 -4.66 -5.79 7.35
C VAL A 31 -3.85 -7.05 7.09
N GLY A 32 -4.52 -8.20 7.01
CA GLY A 32 -3.87 -9.50 6.91
C GLY A 32 -3.15 -9.77 5.60
N LYS A 33 -3.65 -9.24 4.48
CA LYS A 33 -3.05 -9.42 3.16
C LYS A 33 -3.11 -8.14 2.33
N LEU A 34 -1.96 -7.69 1.85
CA LEU A 34 -1.83 -6.56 0.93
C LEU A 34 -1.26 -7.06 -0.40
N GLY A 35 -2.03 -6.87 -1.47
CA GLY A 35 -1.58 -7.01 -2.84
C GLY A 35 -1.31 -5.63 -3.43
N ILE A 36 -0.24 -5.50 -4.21
CA ILE A 36 0.15 -4.25 -4.87
C ILE A 36 0.34 -4.55 -6.35
N VAL A 37 -0.28 -3.75 -7.20
CA VAL A 37 -0.06 -3.77 -8.65
C VAL A 37 0.34 -2.37 -9.06
N ASP A 38 1.56 -2.19 -9.54
CA ASP A 38 2.00 -0.94 -10.13
C ASP A 38 2.63 -1.23 -11.50
N HIS A 39 2.30 -0.38 -12.47
CA HIS A 39 2.85 -0.46 -13.83
C HIS A 39 4.03 0.51 -14.02
N ASP A 40 4.27 1.42 -13.08
CA ASP A 40 5.35 2.38 -13.16
C ASP A 40 6.68 1.78 -12.67
N LYS A 41 7.78 2.15 -13.34
CA LYS A 41 9.12 1.89 -12.83
C LYS A 41 9.47 2.94 -11.78
N VAL A 42 10.19 2.53 -10.74
CA VAL A 42 10.72 3.46 -9.73
C VAL A 42 11.70 4.41 -10.41
N GLU A 43 11.43 5.71 -10.29
CA GLU A 43 12.27 6.78 -10.81
C GLU A 43 12.69 7.72 -9.67
N LEU A 44 13.94 8.19 -9.72
CA LEU A 44 14.53 9.08 -8.70
C LEU A 44 13.73 10.37 -8.48
N ASN A 45 13.08 10.88 -9.53
CA ASN A 45 12.21 12.06 -9.46
C ASN A 45 10.99 11.84 -8.54
N ASN A 46 10.55 10.60 -8.34
CA ASN A 46 9.33 10.22 -7.63
C ASN A 46 9.57 9.81 -6.18
N MET A 47 10.83 9.55 -5.81
CA MET A 47 11.25 9.14 -4.46
C MET A 47 10.81 10.10 -3.35
N HIS A 48 10.74 11.41 -3.61
CA HIS A 48 10.34 12.40 -2.60
C HIS A 48 8.87 12.29 -2.16
N ARG A 49 8.03 11.55 -2.90
CA ARG A 49 6.60 11.30 -2.59
C ARG A 49 6.24 9.82 -2.46
N GLN A 50 7.18 8.92 -2.72
CA GLN A 50 6.99 7.46 -2.70
C GLN A 50 7.96 6.86 -1.67
N VAL A 51 7.69 7.10 -0.39
CA VAL A 51 8.47 6.62 0.78
C VAL A 51 7.66 5.58 1.55
#